data_AF-A0A9D8XWU0-F1
#
_entry.id   AF-A0A9D8XWU0-F1
#
_cell.length_a   1.000
_cell.length_b   1.000
_cell.length_c   1.000
_cell.angle_alpha   90.00
_cell.angle_beta   90.00
_cell.angle_gamma   90.00
#
_symmetry.space_group_name_H-M   'P 1'
#
loop_
_entity.id
_entity.type
_entity.pdbx_description
1 polymer ?
#
loop_
_entity_poly.entity_id
_entity_poly.type
_entity_poly.pdbx_seq_one_letter_code
_entity_poly.pdbx_strand_id
1 'polypeptide(L)'
;LERYTNTSVLDVKMNDKSVYELFESTKPLGITPEENGGCQLGTYGLPEMGTHFIQGVLMDAKPKNFADLLQISGLTHGTDVWLGNAQDLIKAGVCDISKVIGTRDGIMLDLIRYGLPNADAFKIMEAVRKGKGLKPEWETEMREHGVPDWYIGSCKKIKYMFPKAHAAAYVMSAIRLGWYKIHYPMEFYAAFLSVAPGGFDAEIVMKGKSAVFGTISELSKKQDATQKEQETVTTLQLVGECLARGIRFLPPDLKTSDATFFLPENGMIRMPFNALSGVGDTAAQKIVEARNAGEIWSVEDLRQRAGLSRAVIDVLRGAGVLDNLTETNQISFF
;
A
#
# COMPACT_ATOMS: atom_id res chain seq x y z
N LEU A 1 0.82 11.40 8.12
CA LEU A 1 0.25 12.28 7.08
C LEU A 1 -0.26 13.58 7.65
N GLU A 2 -1.35 13.57 8.44
CA GLU A 2 -1.88 14.80 9.04
C GLU A 2 -0.82 15.52 9.90
N ARG A 3 -0.06 14.77 10.72
CA ARG A 3 1.09 15.30 11.49
C ARG A 3 2.14 16.04 10.63
N TYR A 4 2.35 15.61 9.40
CA TYR A 4 3.37 16.19 8.52
C TYR A 4 2.85 17.35 7.67
N THR A 5 1.55 17.34 7.36
CA THR A 5 0.95 18.26 6.38
C THR A 5 0.04 19.30 7.01
N ASN A 6 -0.34 19.13 8.29
CA ASN A 6 -1.40 19.88 8.96
C ASN A 6 -2.72 19.92 8.16
N THR A 7 -2.94 18.94 7.29
CA THR A 7 -4.16 18.77 6.50
C THR A 7 -4.90 17.55 7.04
N SER A 8 -6.21 17.67 7.31
CA SER A 8 -6.99 16.49 7.71
C SER A 8 -7.32 15.63 6.50
N VAL A 9 -7.28 14.32 6.68
CA VAL A 9 -7.75 13.32 5.73
C VAL A 9 -9.23 13.49 5.38
N LEU A 10 -10.01 14.13 6.25
CA LEU A 10 -11.43 14.40 6.04
C LEU A 10 -11.68 15.61 5.13
N ASP A 11 -10.72 16.52 5.02
CA ASP A 11 -10.82 17.74 4.21
C ASP A 11 -10.36 17.52 2.75
N VAL A 12 -9.81 16.35 2.46
CA VAL A 12 -9.34 15.95 1.14
C VAL A 12 -10.50 15.82 0.15
N LYS A 13 -10.30 16.38 -1.06
CA LYS A 13 -11.28 16.30 -2.15
C LYS A 13 -11.41 14.87 -2.69
N MET A 14 -12.57 14.26 -2.45
CA MET A 14 -12.90 12.91 -2.95
C MET A 14 -13.13 12.82 -4.47
N ASN A 15 -13.22 13.96 -5.16
CA ASN A 15 -13.49 14.07 -6.59
C ASN A 15 -12.30 14.68 -7.37
N ASP A 16 -11.11 14.68 -6.78
CA ASP A 16 -9.91 15.17 -7.47
C ASP A 16 -9.54 14.25 -8.64
N LYS A 17 -9.62 14.78 -9.86
CA LYS A 17 -9.40 14.01 -11.10
C LYS A 17 -8.00 13.40 -11.16
N SER A 18 -6.98 14.09 -10.64
CA SER A 18 -5.61 13.59 -10.68
C SER A 18 -5.46 12.29 -9.86
N VAL A 19 -6.25 12.15 -8.78
CA VAL A 19 -6.26 10.94 -7.95
C VAL A 19 -6.87 9.77 -8.72
N TYR A 20 -7.94 10.00 -9.49
CA TYR A 20 -8.51 8.96 -10.34
C TYR A 20 -7.54 8.53 -11.46
N GLU A 21 -6.78 9.48 -12.02
CA GLU A 21 -5.76 9.20 -13.02
C GLU A 21 -4.63 8.29 -12.51
N LEU A 22 -4.42 8.15 -11.18
CA LEU A 22 -3.46 7.18 -10.61
C LEU A 22 -3.84 5.73 -10.92
N PHE A 23 -5.14 5.45 -11.04
CA PHE A 23 -5.66 4.11 -11.34
C PHE A 23 -5.62 3.78 -12.83
N GLU A 24 -5.22 4.73 -13.68
CA GLU A 24 -5.10 4.56 -15.13
C GLU A 24 -3.67 4.80 -15.64
N SER A 25 -2.85 5.60 -14.94
CA SER A 25 -1.52 5.99 -15.41
C SER A 25 -0.58 6.45 -14.29
N THR A 26 0.71 6.57 -14.59
CA THR A 26 1.72 7.24 -13.73
C THR A 26 1.77 8.75 -13.92
N LYS A 27 0.99 9.32 -14.86
CA LYS A 27 1.07 10.74 -15.25
C LYS A 27 0.91 11.72 -14.06
N PRO A 28 -0.03 11.51 -13.11
CA PRO A 28 -0.16 12.40 -11.95
C PRO A 28 1.06 12.41 -11.02
N LEU A 29 1.91 11.39 -11.10
CA LEU A 29 3.14 11.31 -10.32
C LEU A 29 4.30 12.06 -10.97
N GLY A 30 4.18 12.46 -12.24
CA GLY A 30 5.21 13.15 -13.00
C GLY A 30 6.35 12.25 -13.52
N ILE A 31 6.10 10.94 -13.63
CA ILE A 31 7.09 9.94 -14.07
C ILE A 31 6.51 9.05 -15.17
N THR A 32 7.37 8.44 -15.99
CA THR A 32 6.94 7.44 -16.98
C THR A 32 6.83 6.03 -16.36
N PRO A 33 6.10 5.09 -16.98
CA PRO A 33 6.09 3.70 -16.55
C PRO A 33 7.49 3.07 -16.53
N GLU A 34 8.36 3.39 -17.49
CA GLU A 34 9.74 2.91 -17.55
C GLU A 34 10.55 3.40 -16.34
N GLU A 35 10.36 4.66 -15.96
CA GLU A 35 10.97 5.21 -14.76
C GLU A 35 10.45 4.58 -13.48
N ASN A 36 9.23 4.03 -13.51
CA ASN A 36 8.55 3.33 -12.41
C ASN A 36 8.70 1.79 -12.48
N GLY A 37 9.77 1.29 -13.11
CA GLY A 37 10.05 -0.14 -13.20
C GLY A 37 9.07 -0.94 -14.05
N GLY A 38 8.41 -0.28 -15.00
CA GLY A 38 7.41 -0.86 -15.91
C GLY A 38 5.96 -0.79 -15.40
N CYS A 39 5.74 -0.32 -14.16
CA CYS A 39 4.39 -0.19 -13.62
C CYS A 39 3.65 0.94 -14.35
N GLN A 40 2.51 0.59 -14.96
CA GLN A 40 1.69 1.51 -15.73
C GLN A 40 0.84 2.43 -14.83
N LEU A 41 0.69 2.10 -13.55
CA LEU A 41 -0.25 2.74 -12.63
C LEU A 41 0.48 3.48 -11.51
N GLY A 42 -0.16 4.51 -10.96
CA GLY A 42 0.33 5.27 -9.82
C GLY A 42 -0.14 4.73 -8.46
N THR A 43 -0.38 3.43 -8.32
CA THR A 43 -1.11 2.87 -7.16
C THR A 43 -0.24 2.29 -6.05
N TYR A 44 1.10 2.27 -6.18
CA TYR A 44 1.95 1.76 -5.10
C TYR A 44 1.70 2.51 -3.77
N GLY A 45 1.65 1.75 -2.67
CA GLY A 45 1.34 2.28 -1.34
C GLY A 45 -0.12 2.70 -1.11
N LEU A 46 -1.00 2.61 -2.12
CA LEU A 46 -2.43 2.76 -1.91
C LEU A 46 -3.02 1.45 -1.39
N PRO A 47 -3.82 1.47 -0.31
CA PRO A 47 -4.40 0.27 0.28
C PRO A 47 -5.16 -0.53 -0.77
N GLU A 48 -4.85 -1.83 -0.84
CA GLU A 48 -5.39 -2.81 -1.79
C GLU A 48 -4.99 -2.58 -3.26
N MET A 49 -5.11 -1.34 -3.72
CA MET A 49 -4.93 -0.94 -5.12
C MET A 49 -3.48 -1.05 -5.60
N GLY A 50 -2.51 -1.11 -4.69
CA GLY A 50 -1.08 -1.26 -5.01
C GLY A 50 -0.62 -2.69 -5.29
N THR A 51 -1.47 -3.70 -5.09
CA THR A 51 -1.08 -5.11 -5.29
C THR A 51 -1.03 -5.48 -6.77
N HIS A 52 -0.13 -6.38 -7.17
CA HIS A 52 0.00 -6.81 -8.57
C HIS A 52 -1.31 -7.36 -9.16
N PHE A 53 -2.05 -8.13 -8.36
CA PHE A 53 -3.35 -8.66 -8.75
C PHE A 53 -4.35 -7.54 -9.07
N ILE A 54 -4.51 -6.58 -8.17
CA ILE A 54 -5.48 -5.48 -8.33
C ILE A 54 -5.05 -4.53 -9.45
N GLN A 55 -3.75 -4.28 -9.60
CA GLN A 55 -3.22 -3.51 -10.74
C GLN A 55 -3.61 -4.14 -12.09
N GLY A 56 -3.57 -5.47 -12.21
CA GLY A 56 -4.09 -6.17 -13.40
C GLY A 56 -5.58 -5.90 -13.65
N VAL A 57 -6.40 -5.97 -12.60
CA VAL A 57 -7.84 -5.66 -12.69
C VAL A 57 -8.09 -4.19 -13.09
N LEU A 58 -7.32 -3.25 -12.52
CA LEU A 58 -7.43 -1.82 -12.86
C LEU A 58 -7.07 -1.56 -14.33
N MET A 59 -6.04 -2.22 -14.85
CA MET A 59 -5.64 -2.12 -16.26
C MET A 59 -6.71 -2.67 -17.22
N ASP A 60 -7.35 -3.78 -16.85
CA ASP A 60 -8.44 -4.39 -17.62
C ASP A 60 -9.71 -3.52 -17.56
N ALA A 61 -10.07 -3.01 -16.38
CA ALA A 61 -11.35 -2.36 -16.11
C ALA A 61 -11.38 -0.84 -16.38
N LYS A 62 -10.24 -0.14 -16.30
CA LYS A 62 -10.08 1.30 -16.53
C LYS A 62 -11.16 2.16 -15.82
N PRO A 63 -11.19 2.15 -14.47
CA PRO A 63 -12.25 2.78 -13.70
C PRO A 63 -12.21 4.31 -13.81
N LYS A 64 -13.35 4.92 -14.11
CA LYS A 64 -13.45 6.38 -14.35
C LYS A 64 -14.00 7.16 -13.17
N ASN A 65 -14.67 6.48 -12.24
CA ASN A 65 -15.41 7.12 -11.16
C ASN A 65 -15.40 6.27 -9.89
N PHE A 66 -15.94 6.83 -8.80
CA PHE A 66 -15.98 6.16 -7.49
C PHE A 66 -16.73 4.82 -7.52
N ALA A 67 -17.83 4.73 -8.28
CA ALA A 67 -18.62 3.51 -8.35
C ALA A 67 -17.84 2.38 -9.05
N ASP A 68 -17.06 2.70 -10.09
CA ASP A 68 -16.20 1.72 -10.76
C ASP A 68 -15.12 1.20 -9.80
N LEU A 69 -14.46 2.08 -9.03
CA LEU A 69 -13.47 1.68 -8.03
C LEU A 69 -14.09 0.84 -6.90
N LEU A 70 -15.29 1.20 -6.45
CA LEU A 70 -16.05 0.43 -5.47
C LEU A 70 -16.35 -0.97 -6.01
N GLN A 71 -16.74 -1.06 -7.27
CA GLN A 71 -17.03 -2.32 -7.93
C GLN A 71 -15.78 -3.19 -8.02
N ILE A 72 -14.64 -2.63 -8.42
CA ILE A 72 -13.35 -3.32 -8.45
C ILE A 72 -12.96 -3.81 -7.05
N SER A 73 -13.08 -2.97 -6.03
CA SER A 73 -12.82 -3.37 -4.63
C SER A 73 -13.74 -4.53 -4.19
N GLY A 74 -14.99 -4.54 -4.61
CA GLY A 74 -15.86 -5.70 -4.37
C GLY A 74 -15.36 -6.98 -5.03
N LEU A 75 -14.90 -6.87 -6.29
CA LEU A 75 -14.46 -7.99 -7.11
C LEU A 75 -13.12 -8.59 -6.67
N THR A 76 -12.22 -7.79 -6.10
CA THR A 76 -10.84 -8.20 -5.82
C THR A 76 -10.63 -8.80 -4.43
N HIS A 77 -11.61 -8.67 -3.54
CA HIS A 77 -11.52 -9.14 -2.16
C HIS A 77 -12.30 -10.43 -1.88
N GLY A 78 -13.07 -10.90 -2.85
CA GLY A 78 -13.84 -12.14 -2.75
C GLY A 78 -13.14 -13.32 -3.41
N THR A 79 -13.23 -14.48 -2.77
CA THR A 79 -12.75 -15.74 -3.36
C THR A 79 -13.71 -16.21 -4.46
N ASP A 80 -13.17 -16.55 -5.63
CA ASP A 80 -13.90 -16.92 -6.85
C ASP A 80 -14.89 -15.86 -7.36
N VAL A 81 -14.60 -14.58 -7.08
CA VAL A 81 -15.39 -13.44 -7.59
C VAL A 81 -14.84 -12.95 -8.93
N TRP A 82 -13.53 -12.73 -9.05
CA TRP A 82 -12.89 -12.26 -10.28
C TRP A 82 -12.41 -13.39 -11.19
N LEU A 83 -11.35 -14.10 -10.79
CA LEU A 83 -10.71 -15.16 -11.58
C LEU A 83 -11.69 -16.32 -11.81
N GLY A 84 -11.82 -16.78 -13.05
CA GLY A 84 -12.73 -17.87 -13.41
C GLY A 84 -14.23 -17.50 -13.35
N ASN A 85 -14.56 -16.22 -13.12
CA ASN A 85 -15.92 -15.74 -12.95
C ASN A 85 -16.13 -14.38 -13.64
N ALA A 86 -16.12 -13.25 -12.93
CA ALA A 86 -16.40 -11.94 -13.52
C ALA A 86 -15.44 -11.59 -14.66
N GLN A 87 -14.16 -11.98 -14.56
CA GLN A 87 -13.18 -11.73 -15.62
C GLN A 87 -13.56 -12.41 -16.94
N ASP A 88 -14.01 -13.68 -16.88
CA ASP A 88 -14.37 -14.45 -18.07
C ASP A 88 -15.64 -13.89 -18.73
N LEU A 89 -16.60 -13.45 -17.91
CA LEU A 89 -17.83 -12.82 -18.39
C LEU A 89 -17.54 -11.50 -19.13
N ILE A 90 -16.61 -10.70 -18.61
CA ILE A 90 -16.16 -9.46 -19.24
C ILE A 90 -15.39 -9.75 -20.53
N LYS A 91 -14.43 -10.68 -20.50
CA LYS A 91 -13.65 -11.07 -21.69
C LYS A 91 -14.49 -11.66 -22.81
N ALA A 92 -15.54 -12.41 -22.46
CA ALA A 92 -16.48 -12.99 -23.41
C ALA A 92 -17.52 -11.97 -23.94
N GLY A 93 -17.50 -10.72 -23.47
CA GLY A 93 -18.47 -9.69 -23.86
C GLY A 93 -19.89 -9.95 -23.39
N VAL A 94 -20.08 -10.83 -22.40
CA VAL A 94 -21.40 -11.19 -21.84
C VAL A 94 -21.97 -10.03 -21.03
N CYS A 95 -21.11 -9.33 -20.29
CA CYS A 95 -21.47 -8.12 -19.54
C CYS A 95 -20.23 -7.24 -19.31
N ASP A 96 -20.45 -5.99 -18.88
CA ASP A 96 -19.38 -5.06 -18.52
C ASP A 96 -19.14 -5.00 -16.99
N ILE A 97 -18.11 -4.26 -16.58
CA ILE A 97 -17.75 -4.10 -15.16
C ILE A 97 -18.91 -3.55 -14.30
N SER A 98 -19.82 -2.76 -14.90
CA SER A 98 -20.96 -2.17 -14.19
C SER A 98 -22.09 -3.16 -13.90
N LYS A 99 -22.09 -4.32 -14.59
CA LYS A 99 -23.13 -5.35 -14.52
C LYS A 99 -22.69 -6.63 -13.81
N VAL A 100 -21.40 -6.88 -13.65
CA VAL A 100 -20.90 -8.04 -12.89
C VAL A 100 -21.24 -7.94 -11.40
N ILE A 101 -21.23 -9.08 -10.71
CA ILE A 101 -21.52 -9.15 -9.27
C ILE A 101 -20.28 -8.73 -8.48
N GLY A 102 -20.25 -7.48 -8.02
CA GLY A 102 -19.13 -6.95 -7.23
C GLY A 102 -19.37 -6.97 -5.71
N THR A 103 -20.61 -6.87 -5.26
CA THR A 103 -20.92 -6.81 -3.82
C THR A 103 -22.16 -7.62 -3.50
N ARG A 104 -22.28 -8.09 -2.25
CA ARG A 104 -23.48 -8.82 -1.83
C ARG A 104 -24.74 -7.95 -1.99
N ASP A 105 -24.65 -6.67 -1.65
CA ASP A 105 -25.76 -5.73 -1.77
C ASP A 105 -26.23 -5.60 -3.23
N GLY A 106 -25.28 -5.70 -4.18
CA GLY A 106 -25.58 -5.80 -5.61
C GLY A 106 -26.54 -6.94 -5.93
N ILE A 107 -26.29 -8.15 -5.38
CA ILE A 107 -27.17 -9.31 -5.57
C ILE A 107 -28.59 -9.01 -5.12
N MET A 108 -28.75 -8.53 -3.89
CA MET A 108 -30.08 -8.26 -3.35
C MET A 108 -30.82 -7.22 -4.20
N LEU A 109 -30.14 -6.12 -4.56
CA LEU A 109 -30.75 -5.05 -5.35
C LEU A 109 -31.08 -5.48 -6.78
N ASP A 110 -30.23 -6.29 -7.42
CA ASP A 110 -30.50 -6.84 -8.75
C ASP A 110 -31.71 -7.76 -8.74
N LEU A 111 -31.79 -8.68 -7.78
CA LEU A 111 -32.93 -9.60 -7.70
C LEU A 111 -34.25 -8.87 -7.43
N ILE A 112 -34.23 -7.85 -6.58
CA ILE A 112 -35.40 -6.97 -6.37
C ILE A 112 -35.77 -6.25 -7.67
N ARG A 113 -34.79 -5.79 -8.46
CA ARG A 113 -35.03 -5.16 -9.78
C ARG A 113 -35.63 -6.13 -10.80
N TYR A 114 -35.28 -7.41 -10.75
CA TYR A 114 -35.92 -8.47 -11.54
C TYR A 114 -37.32 -8.85 -11.03
N GLY A 115 -37.73 -8.34 -9.87
CA GLY A 115 -39.08 -8.54 -9.32
C GLY A 115 -39.18 -9.63 -8.26
N LEU A 116 -38.07 -10.23 -7.81
CA LEU A 116 -38.10 -11.24 -6.77
C LEU A 116 -38.55 -10.63 -5.43
N PRO A 117 -39.23 -11.40 -4.55
CA PRO A 117 -39.58 -10.95 -3.21
C PRO A 117 -38.35 -10.53 -2.41
N ASN A 118 -38.44 -9.41 -1.68
CA ASN A 118 -37.33 -8.87 -0.87
C ASN A 118 -36.73 -9.91 0.10
N ALA A 119 -37.57 -10.78 0.66
CA ALA A 119 -37.14 -11.82 1.59
C ALA A 119 -36.26 -12.88 0.90
N ASP A 120 -36.58 -13.26 -0.35
CA ASP A 120 -35.83 -14.27 -1.08
C ASP A 120 -34.57 -13.67 -1.70
N ALA A 121 -34.64 -12.45 -2.23
CA ALA A 121 -33.46 -11.67 -2.63
C ALA A 121 -32.43 -11.55 -1.49
N PHE A 122 -32.88 -11.27 -0.27
CA PHE A 122 -32.02 -11.21 0.92
C PHE A 122 -31.41 -12.58 1.28
N LYS A 123 -32.20 -13.65 1.30
CA LYS A 123 -31.70 -15.01 1.61
C LYS A 123 -30.68 -15.48 0.57
N ILE A 124 -30.97 -15.24 -0.71
CA ILE A 124 -30.08 -15.58 -1.83
C ILE A 124 -28.75 -14.84 -1.68
N MET A 125 -28.79 -13.52 -1.48
CA MET A 125 -27.59 -12.72 -1.21
C MET A 125 -26.77 -13.31 -0.05
N GLU A 126 -27.39 -13.58 1.11
CA GLU A 126 -26.69 -14.09 2.29
C GLU A 126 -26.11 -15.50 2.10
N ALA A 127 -26.73 -16.32 1.24
CA ALA A 127 -26.20 -17.64 0.89
C ALA A 127 -24.98 -17.52 -0.05
N VAL A 128 -25.11 -16.75 -1.13
CA VAL A 128 -24.05 -16.56 -2.13
C VAL A 128 -22.80 -15.94 -1.50
N ARG A 129 -22.94 -14.87 -0.70
CA ARG A 129 -21.78 -14.21 -0.07
C ARG A 129 -21.03 -15.10 0.93
N LYS A 130 -21.63 -16.20 1.38
CA LYS A 130 -21.04 -17.22 2.28
C LYS A 130 -20.58 -18.46 1.52
N GLY A 131 -20.61 -18.46 0.19
CA GLY A 131 -20.20 -19.60 -0.61
C GLY A 131 -21.12 -20.80 -0.53
N LYS A 132 -22.37 -20.61 -0.09
CA LYS A 132 -23.36 -21.69 0.00
C LYS A 132 -24.07 -21.97 -1.32
N GLY A 133 -23.76 -21.21 -2.37
CA GLY A 133 -24.36 -21.32 -3.69
C GLY A 133 -25.85 -20.99 -3.70
N LEU A 134 -26.56 -21.55 -4.68
CA LEU A 134 -28.00 -21.40 -4.87
C LEU A 134 -28.71 -22.74 -4.67
N LYS A 135 -29.91 -22.69 -4.08
CA LYS A 135 -30.80 -23.85 -4.01
C LYS A 135 -31.58 -23.99 -5.33
N PRO A 136 -32.04 -25.21 -5.68
CA PRO A 136 -32.82 -25.44 -6.91
C PRO A 136 -34.06 -24.55 -7.01
N GLU A 137 -34.73 -24.27 -5.89
CA GLU A 137 -35.92 -23.43 -5.87
C GLU A 137 -35.59 -21.98 -6.24
N TRP A 138 -34.48 -21.44 -5.73
CA TRP A 138 -34.01 -20.09 -6.06
C TRP A 138 -33.57 -19.98 -7.51
N GLU A 139 -32.93 -20.99 -8.08
CA GLU A 139 -32.56 -20.96 -9.49
C GLU A 139 -33.80 -20.92 -10.39
N THR A 140 -34.84 -21.66 -10.03
CA THR A 140 -36.10 -21.69 -10.77
C THR A 140 -36.79 -20.34 -10.69
N GLU A 141 -36.94 -19.79 -9.48
CA GLU A 141 -37.55 -18.49 -9.24
C GLU A 141 -36.78 -17.35 -9.95
N MET A 142 -35.44 -17.38 -9.92
CA MET A 142 -34.59 -16.43 -10.63
C MET A 142 -34.87 -16.48 -12.15
N ARG A 143 -34.97 -17.67 -12.75
CA ARG A 143 -35.28 -17.82 -14.18
C ARG A 143 -36.69 -17.35 -14.53
N GLU A 144 -37.68 -17.64 -13.69
CA GLU A 144 -39.07 -17.18 -13.86
C GLU A 144 -39.19 -15.65 -13.88
N HIS A 145 -38.33 -14.96 -13.13
CA HIS A 145 -38.23 -13.50 -13.09
C HIS A 145 -37.26 -12.93 -14.16
N GLY A 146 -36.78 -13.75 -15.09
CA GLY A 146 -35.94 -13.31 -16.20
C GLY A 146 -34.49 -13.01 -15.83
N VAL A 147 -33.99 -13.50 -14.69
CA VAL A 147 -32.57 -13.40 -14.34
C VAL A 147 -31.75 -14.26 -15.31
N PRO A 148 -30.72 -13.70 -15.99
CA PRO A 148 -29.94 -14.46 -16.96
C PRO A 148 -29.18 -15.64 -16.36
N ASP A 149 -29.03 -16.73 -17.13
CA ASP A 149 -28.29 -17.93 -16.69
C ASP A 149 -26.82 -17.65 -16.33
N TRP A 150 -26.18 -16.69 -17.01
CA TRP A 150 -24.81 -16.30 -16.66
C TRP A 150 -24.73 -15.73 -15.24
N TYR A 151 -25.76 -15.00 -14.80
CA TYR A 151 -25.83 -14.38 -13.48
C TYR A 151 -26.03 -15.47 -12.40
N ILE A 152 -26.93 -16.42 -12.66
CA ILE A 152 -27.15 -17.61 -11.83
C ILE A 152 -25.84 -18.42 -11.71
N GLY A 153 -25.17 -18.64 -12.85
CA GLY A 153 -23.87 -19.31 -12.91
C GLY A 153 -22.79 -18.59 -12.10
N SER A 154 -22.74 -17.26 -12.16
CA SER A 154 -21.81 -16.45 -11.38
C SER A 154 -22.06 -16.57 -9.87
N CYS A 155 -23.32 -16.46 -9.43
CA CYS A 155 -23.72 -16.65 -8.02
C CYS A 155 -23.26 -18.00 -7.43
N LYS A 156 -23.22 -19.07 -8.24
CA LYS A 156 -22.82 -20.41 -7.78
C LYS A 156 -21.30 -20.56 -7.60
N LYS A 157 -20.49 -19.72 -8.24
CA LYS A 157 -19.03 -19.75 -8.17
C LYS A 157 -18.51 -19.05 -6.92
N ILE A 158 -19.10 -17.91 -6.55
CA ILE A 158 -18.66 -17.05 -5.46
C ILE A 158 -18.56 -17.82 -4.14
N LYS A 159 -17.39 -17.77 -3.48
CA LYS A 159 -17.15 -18.41 -2.16
C LYS A 159 -17.23 -17.42 -1.01
N TYR A 160 -16.86 -16.18 -1.25
CA TYR A 160 -16.92 -15.12 -0.27
C TYR A 160 -17.05 -13.76 -0.97
N MET A 161 -17.86 -12.85 -0.42
CA MET A 161 -18.03 -11.52 -1.02
C MET A 161 -18.32 -10.43 0.01
N PHE A 162 -17.74 -9.25 -0.23
CA PHE A 162 -17.84 -8.10 0.65
C PHE A 162 -19.18 -7.35 0.57
N PRO A 163 -19.58 -6.68 1.68
CA PRO A 163 -20.62 -5.67 1.66
C PRO A 163 -20.15 -4.38 0.99
N LYS A 164 -21.07 -3.69 0.32
CA LYS A 164 -20.81 -2.43 -0.38
C LYS A 164 -20.21 -1.34 0.52
N ALA A 165 -20.65 -1.27 1.78
CA ALA A 165 -20.13 -0.31 2.75
C ALA A 165 -18.64 -0.52 3.07
N HIS A 166 -18.19 -1.78 3.10
CA HIS A 166 -16.78 -2.09 3.34
C HIS A 166 -15.93 -1.71 2.12
N ALA A 167 -16.34 -2.12 0.92
CA ALA A 167 -15.68 -1.68 -0.32
C ALA A 167 -15.59 -0.15 -0.43
N ALA A 168 -16.67 0.55 -0.09
CA ALA A 168 -16.69 2.02 -0.05
C ALA A 168 -15.64 2.59 0.92
N ALA A 169 -15.53 2.05 2.14
CA ALA A 169 -14.56 2.53 3.13
C ALA A 169 -13.10 2.38 2.66
N TYR A 170 -12.77 1.25 2.03
CA TYR A 170 -11.43 1.01 1.48
C TYR A 170 -11.13 1.94 0.31
N VAL A 171 -12.05 2.07 -0.65
CA VAL A 171 -11.88 3.00 -1.79
C VAL A 171 -11.77 4.44 -1.32
N MET A 172 -12.56 4.84 -0.33
CA MET A 172 -12.44 6.17 0.26
C MET A 172 -11.06 6.41 0.86
N SER A 173 -10.50 5.41 1.54
CA SER A 173 -9.16 5.47 2.11
C SER A 173 -8.09 5.55 1.02
N ALA A 174 -8.20 4.74 -0.03
CA ALA A 174 -7.29 4.76 -1.17
C ALA A 174 -7.28 6.12 -1.90
N ILE A 175 -8.45 6.73 -2.13
CA ILE A 175 -8.56 8.06 -2.76
C ILE A 175 -7.95 9.13 -1.83
N ARG A 176 -8.28 9.10 -0.55
CA ARG A 176 -7.73 10.05 0.44
C ARG A 176 -6.21 10.00 0.49
N LEU A 177 -5.64 8.80 0.54
CA LEU A 177 -4.18 8.60 0.54
C LEU A 177 -3.56 8.95 -0.81
N GLY A 178 -4.25 8.65 -1.92
CA GLY A 178 -3.86 9.06 -3.27
C GLY A 178 -3.74 10.57 -3.42
N TRP A 179 -4.60 11.34 -2.75
CA TRP A 179 -4.47 12.80 -2.71
C TRP A 179 -3.21 13.27 -2.00
N TYR A 180 -2.80 12.64 -0.89
CA TYR A 180 -1.49 12.96 -0.27
C TYR A 180 -0.33 12.55 -1.19
N LYS A 181 -0.40 11.38 -1.83
CA LYS A 181 0.60 10.92 -2.80
C LYS A 181 0.78 11.90 -3.97
N ILE A 182 -0.35 12.45 -4.40
CA ILE A 182 -0.59 13.72 -5.08
C ILE A 182 0.29 14.90 -4.67
N HIS A 183 -0.25 15.59 -3.68
CA HIS A 183 0.02 16.98 -3.34
C HIS A 183 1.07 17.11 -2.23
N TYR A 184 1.36 16.02 -1.51
CA TYR A 184 2.34 15.91 -0.43
C TYR A 184 3.15 14.62 -0.56
N PRO A 185 3.88 14.42 -1.68
CA PRO A 185 4.49 13.14 -2.01
C PRO A 185 5.55 12.70 -0.99
N MET A 186 6.36 13.64 -0.52
CA MET A 186 7.43 13.37 0.46
C MET A 186 6.84 12.90 1.79
N GLU A 187 5.80 13.57 2.28
CA GLU A 187 5.06 13.23 3.48
C GLU A 187 4.32 11.91 3.33
N PHE A 188 3.83 11.61 2.12
CA PHE A 188 3.22 10.32 1.78
C PHE A 188 4.19 9.17 1.96
N TYR A 189 5.34 9.20 1.28
CA TYR A 189 6.34 8.14 1.38
C TYR A 189 6.91 8.03 2.80
N ALA A 190 7.22 9.16 3.44
CA ALA A 190 7.73 9.17 4.81
C ALA A 190 6.72 8.55 5.79
N ALA A 191 5.43 8.90 5.71
CA ALA A 191 4.42 8.34 6.59
C ALA A 191 4.19 6.85 6.33
N PHE A 192 4.17 6.42 5.07
CA PHE A 192 4.01 5.00 4.73
C PHE A 192 5.17 4.17 5.29
N LEU A 193 6.41 4.58 5.02
CA LEU A 193 7.61 3.87 5.46
C LEU A 193 7.76 3.88 6.99
N SER A 194 7.22 4.87 7.70
CA SER A 194 7.24 4.88 9.16
C SER A 194 6.31 3.83 9.79
N VAL A 195 5.19 3.50 9.13
CA VAL A 195 4.16 2.60 9.69
C VAL A 195 4.31 1.18 9.16
N ALA A 196 4.76 1.02 7.91
CA ALA A 196 4.94 -0.26 7.27
C ALA A 196 6.31 -0.32 6.54
N PRO A 197 7.44 -0.25 7.27
CA PRO A 197 8.77 -0.36 6.67
C PRO A 197 9.12 -1.79 6.23
N GLY A 198 8.16 -2.73 6.20
CA GLY A 198 8.42 -4.16 6.02
C GLY A 198 9.35 -4.42 4.84
N GLY A 199 10.56 -4.92 5.11
CA GLY A 199 11.55 -5.19 4.08
C GLY A 199 12.34 -3.99 3.53
N PHE A 200 12.25 -2.80 4.14
CA PHE A 200 13.12 -1.66 3.85
C PHE A 200 14.58 -2.00 4.18
N ASP A 201 15.50 -1.62 3.29
CA ASP A 201 16.94 -1.83 3.47
C ASP A 201 17.70 -0.56 3.09
N ALA A 202 18.21 0.16 4.11
CA ALA A 202 18.91 1.42 3.91
C ALA A 202 20.14 1.28 2.99
N GLU A 203 20.87 0.16 3.01
CA GLU A 203 22.05 -0.02 2.16
C GLU A 203 21.67 -0.08 0.68
N ILE A 204 20.57 -0.77 0.36
CA ILE A 204 20.05 -0.86 -1.00
C ILE A 204 19.54 0.51 -1.46
N VAL A 205 18.78 1.21 -0.62
CA VAL A 205 18.21 2.52 -0.94
C VAL A 205 19.31 3.57 -1.16
N MET A 206 20.35 3.58 -0.33
CA MET A 206 21.46 4.53 -0.44
C MET A 206 22.31 4.33 -1.70
N LYS A 207 22.33 3.13 -2.29
CA LYS A 207 22.95 2.88 -3.61
C LYS A 207 22.15 3.46 -4.78
N GLY A 208 20.93 3.94 -4.52
CA GLY A 208 20.11 4.70 -5.45
C GLY A 208 19.23 3.85 -6.38
N LYS A 209 18.55 4.55 -7.29
CA LYS A 209 17.46 4.03 -8.14
C LYS A 209 17.82 2.73 -8.86
N SER A 210 19.02 2.64 -9.45
CA SER A 210 19.45 1.45 -10.22
C SER A 210 19.60 0.22 -9.33
N ALA A 211 20.12 0.37 -8.11
CA ALA A 211 20.26 -0.74 -7.18
C ALA A 211 18.90 -1.25 -6.72
N VAL A 212 17.99 -0.33 -6.38
CA VAL A 212 16.61 -0.64 -5.98
C VAL A 212 15.88 -1.46 -7.06
N PHE A 213 15.85 -1.00 -8.31
CA PHE A 213 15.20 -1.74 -9.39
C PHE A 213 15.92 -3.05 -9.76
N GLY A 214 17.25 -3.09 -9.61
CA GLY A 214 18.03 -4.33 -9.75
C GLY A 214 17.58 -5.39 -8.75
N THR A 215 17.51 -5.05 -7.46
CA THR A 215 17.04 -5.95 -6.40
C THR A 215 15.59 -6.38 -6.61
N ILE A 216 14.70 -5.47 -7.01
CA ILE A 216 13.30 -5.83 -7.33
C ILE A 216 13.27 -6.90 -8.43
N SER A 217 14.02 -6.70 -9.51
CA SER A 217 14.09 -7.65 -10.64
C SER A 217 14.66 -9.01 -10.22
N GLU A 218 15.68 -9.04 -9.38
CA GLU A 218 16.27 -10.29 -8.88
C GLU A 218 15.30 -11.07 -7.99
N LEU A 219 14.69 -10.41 -7.00
CA LEU A 219 13.79 -11.05 -6.06
C LEU A 219 12.48 -11.49 -6.72
N SER A 220 11.95 -10.70 -7.68
CA SER A 220 10.70 -11.02 -8.38
C SER A 220 10.82 -12.24 -9.31
N LYS A 221 12.04 -12.64 -9.69
CA LYS A 221 12.27 -13.84 -10.52
C LYS A 221 12.32 -15.14 -9.70
N LYS A 222 12.41 -15.06 -8.37
CA LYS A 222 12.44 -16.25 -7.51
C LYS A 222 11.05 -16.87 -7.43
N GLN A 223 10.93 -18.16 -7.75
CA GLN A 223 9.67 -18.89 -7.60
C GLN A 223 9.32 -19.13 -6.12
N ASP A 224 10.32 -19.36 -5.28
CA ASP A 224 10.16 -19.65 -3.84
C ASP A 224 10.60 -18.47 -2.96
N ALA A 225 10.16 -17.25 -3.30
CA ALA A 225 10.46 -16.06 -2.51
C ALA A 225 9.85 -16.15 -1.11
N THR A 226 10.67 -15.97 -0.08
CA THR A 226 10.23 -15.91 1.31
C THR A 226 9.30 -14.73 1.56
N GLN A 227 8.48 -14.78 2.62
CA GLN A 227 7.60 -13.67 3.00
C GLN A 227 8.38 -12.34 3.14
N LYS A 228 9.57 -12.39 3.77
CA LYS A 228 10.43 -11.22 3.92
C LYS A 228 10.88 -10.65 2.58
N GLU A 229 11.23 -11.50 1.61
CA GLU A 229 11.62 -11.05 0.27
C GLU A 229 10.44 -10.42 -0.49
N GLN A 230 9.22 -10.95 -0.33
CA GLN A 230 8.00 -10.37 -0.91
C GLN A 230 7.69 -8.98 -0.31
N GLU A 231 7.84 -8.84 1.00
CA GLU A 231 7.73 -7.54 1.70
C GLU A 231 8.81 -6.57 1.21
N THR A 232 10.06 -7.01 1.07
CA THR A 232 11.14 -6.21 0.50
C THR A 232 10.83 -5.76 -0.92
N VAL A 233 10.34 -6.62 -1.81
CA VAL A 233 9.93 -6.22 -3.17
C VAL A 233 8.85 -5.14 -3.11
N THR A 234 7.82 -5.32 -2.27
CA THR A 234 6.71 -4.38 -2.14
C THR A 234 7.19 -3.00 -1.66
N THR A 235 8.04 -2.97 -0.64
CA THR A 235 8.60 -1.72 -0.12
C THR A 235 9.56 -1.07 -1.10
N LEU A 236 10.40 -1.85 -1.77
CA LEU A 236 11.33 -1.34 -2.77
C LEU A 236 10.61 -0.82 -4.01
N GLN A 237 9.45 -1.35 -4.41
CA GLN A 237 8.61 -0.77 -5.46
C GLN A 237 8.18 0.65 -5.10
N LEU A 238 7.73 0.87 -3.86
CA LEU A 238 7.36 2.19 -3.38
C LEU A 238 8.57 3.14 -3.29
N VAL A 239 9.71 2.65 -2.80
CA VAL A 239 10.96 3.42 -2.76
C VAL A 239 11.45 3.76 -4.17
N GLY A 240 11.35 2.82 -5.11
CA GLY A 240 11.73 3.01 -6.51
C GLY A 240 10.89 4.11 -7.17
N GLU A 241 9.58 4.11 -6.91
CA GLU A 241 8.67 5.19 -7.33
C GLU A 241 9.06 6.53 -6.69
N CYS A 242 9.32 6.56 -5.38
CA CYS A 242 9.79 7.75 -4.66
C CYS A 242 11.06 8.34 -5.28
N LEU A 243 12.06 7.50 -5.54
CA LEU A 243 13.32 7.87 -6.19
C LEU A 243 13.10 8.32 -7.64
N ALA A 244 12.18 7.69 -8.38
CA ALA A 244 11.83 8.08 -9.74
C ALA A 244 11.21 9.48 -9.79
N ARG A 245 10.46 9.87 -8.76
CA ARG A 245 9.91 11.22 -8.58
C ARG A 245 10.95 12.24 -8.10
N GLY A 246 12.23 11.85 -8.00
CA GLY A 246 13.34 12.72 -7.61
C GLY A 246 13.51 12.90 -6.10
N ILE A 247 12.71 12.25 -5.26
CA ILE A 247 12.77 12.35 -3.81
C ILE A 247 13.83 11.37 -3.29
N ARG A 248 14.87 11.89 -2.66
CA ARG A 248 16.01 11.11 -2.15
C ARG A 248 15.86 10.79 -0.67
N PHE A 249 16.60 9.78 -0.21
CA PHE A 249 16.70 9.42 1.19
C PHE A 249 18.02 9.94 1.75
N LEU A 250 17.95 10.58 2.91
CA LEU A 250 19.11 11.01 3.68
C LEU A 250 19.43 9.93 4.73
N PRO A 251 20.71 9.59 4.97
CA PRO A 251 21.09 8.66 6.02
C PRO A 251 20.65 9.20 7.39
N PRO A 252 20.59 8.37 8.44
CA PRO A 252 20.29 8.91 9.76
C PRO A 252 21.30 9.98 10.18
N ASP A 253 20.81 11.02 10.83
CA ASP A 253 21.63 12.09 11.40
C ASP A 253 21.41 12.12 12.90
N LEU A 254 22.51 12.19 13.66
CA LEU A 254 22.46 12.10 15.11
C LEU A 254 21.56 13.18 15.72
N LYS A 255 21.53 14.38 15.15
CA LYS A 255 20.80 15.52 15.71
C LYS A 255 19.32 15.51 15.36
N THR A 256 18.98 15.08 14.15
CA THR A 256 17.65 15.30 13.56
C THR A 256 16.83 14.04 13.33
N SER A 257 17.46 12.87 13.17
CA SER A 257 16.71 11.62 12.91
C SER A 257 15.86 11.19 14.09
N ASP A 258 14.72 10.58 13.77
CA ASP A 258 13.88 9.89 14.73
C ASP A 258 14.39 8.45 14.98
N ALA A 259 13.86 7.80 16.02
CA ALA A 259 14.16 6.40 16.29
C ALA A 259 13.54 5.48 15.24
N THR A 260 12.29 5.76 14.84
CA THR A 260 11.49 4.87 13.98
C THR A 260 10.73 5.57 12.85
N PHE A 261 10.57 6.90 12.92
CA PHE A 261 9.87 7.66 11.89
C PHE A 261 10.79 8.19 10.79
N PHE A 262 10.41 7.96 9.54
CA PHE A 262 10.96 8.68 8.39
C PHE A 262 10.42 10.11 8.41
N LEU A 263 11.31 11.09 8.29
CA LEU A 263 10.97 12.51 8.39
C LEU A 263 11.15 13.22 7.05
N PRO A 264 10.13 13.94 6.55
CA PRO A 264 10.28 14.89 5.46
C PRO A 264 11.30 15.99 5.82
N GLU A 265 12.32 16.20 4.98
CA GLU A 265 13.39 17.18 5.22
C GLU A 265 13.89 17.77 3.89
N ASN A 266 13.65 19.07 3.66
CA ASN A 266 14.22 19.83 2.52
C ASN A 266 14.04 19.17 1.13
N GLY A 267 12.86 18.58 0.86
CA GLY A 267 12.59 17.87 -0.40
C GLY A 267 13.15 16.45 -0.47
N MET A 268 13.66 15.93 0.64
CA MET A 268 14.18 14.57 0.82
C MET A 268 13.54 13.91 2.05
N ILE A 269 13.87 12.65 2.30
CA ILE A 269 13.35 11.91 3.44
C ILE A 269 14.51 11.45 4.32
N ARG A 270 14.58 11.97 5.55
CA ARG A 270 15.52 11.54 6.57
C ARG A 270 15.12 10.17 7.12
N MET A 271 16.04 9.21 7.03
CA MET A 271 15.83 7.88 7.57
C MET A 271 15.93 7.88 9.11
N PRO A 272 15.11 7.07 9.79
CA PRO A 272 15.25 6.82 11.22
C PRO A 272 16.45 5.90 11.51
N PHE A 273 16.90 5.86 12.76
CA PHE A 273 18.02 5.00 13.14
C PHE A 273 17.71 3.50 12.92
N ASN A 274 16.48 3.05 13.16
CA ASN A 274 16.08 1.65 12.97
C ASN A 274 16.01 1.20 11.50
N ALA A 275 16.14 2.12 10.54
CA ALA A 275 16.24 1.77 9.12
C ALA A 275 17.62 1.17 8.76
N LEU A 276 18.64 1.37 9.61
CA LEU A 276 19.96 0.79 9.42
C LEU A 276 19.95 -0.68 9.84
N SER A 277 20.40 -1.55 8.93
CA SER A 277 20.55 -2.97 9.23
C SER A 277 21.47 -3.19 10.43
N GLY A 278 20.97 -3.86 11.47
CA GLY A 278 21.69 -4.07 12.73
C GLY A 278 21.37 -3.08 13.85
N VAL A 279 20.57 -2.04 13.57
CA VAL A 279 20.02 -1.13 14.61
C VAL A 279 18.55 -1.47 14.84
N GLY A 280 18.24 -2.18 15.93
CA GLY A 280 16.85 -2.46 16.30
C GLY A 280 16.16 -1.28 16.99
N ASP A 281 14.83 -1.31 17.05
CA ASP A 281 13.99 -0.24 17.64
C ASP A 281 14.45 0.19 19.04
N THR A 282 14.81 -0.76 19.90
CA THR A 282 15.32 -0.45 21.26
C THR A 282 16.61 0.35 21.22
N ALA A 283 17.55 0.01 20.32
CA ALA A 283 18.80 0.74 20.21
C ALA A 283 18.57 2.14 19.62
N ALA A 284 17.73 2.24 18.60
CA ALA A 284 17.30 3.50 18.00
C ALA A 284 16.67 4.45 19.03
N GLN A 285 15.77 3.93 19.86
CA GLN A 285 15.11 4.68 20.92
C GLN A 285 16.11 5.19 21.96
N LYS A 286 17.06 4.36 22.40
CA LYS A 286 18.11 4.76 23.34
C LYS A 286 19.05 5.83 22.78
N ILE A 287 19.33 5.82 21.47
CA ILE A 287 20.11 6.89 20.82
C ILE A 287 19.38 8.22 20.95
N VAL A 288 18.08 8.25 20.66
CA VAL A 288 17.25 9.45 20.76
C VAL A 288 17.13 9.93 22.21
N GLU A 289 16.93 9.02 23.17
CA GLU A 289 16.89 9.35 24.60
C GLU A 289 18.21 9.94 25.09
N ALA A 290 19.34 9.31 24.75
CA ALA A 290 20.65 9.82 25.07
C ALA A 290 20.84 11.22 24.49
N ARG A 291 20.53 11.44 23.20
CA ARG A 291 20.59 12.78 22.58
C ARG A 291 19.73 13.81 23.30
N ASN A 292 18.49 13.45 23.64
CA ASN A 292 17.55 14.38 24.25
C ASN A 292 17.92 14.74 25.70
N ALA A 293 18.67 13.87 26.39
CA ALA A 293 19.17 14.14 27.75
C ALA A 293 20.33 15.16 27.79
N GLY A 294 20.90 15.54 26.64
CA GLY A 294 21.97 16.53 26.55
C GLY A 294 22.93 16.22 25.40
N GLU A 295 23.78 17.19 25.07
CA GLU A 295 24.76 17.09 23.97
C GLU A 295 25.62 15.82 24.09
N ILE A 296 25.89 15.19 22.94
CA ILE A 296 26.75 14.02 22.80
C ILE A 296 28.14 14.50 22.40
N TRP A 297 29.14 14.25 23.23
CA TRP A 297 30.48 14.83 23.06
C TRP A 297 31.45 13.95 22.28
N SER A 298 31.25 12.64 22.32
CA SER A 298 32.10 11.67 21.63
C SER A 298 31.35 10.37 21.33
N VAL A 299 31.97 9.51 20.52
CA VAL A 299 31.45 8.17 20.23
C VAL A 299 31.34 7.32 21.51
N GLU A 300 32.34 7.40 22.39
CA GLU A 300 32.31 6.67 23.67
C GLU A 300 31.22 7.20 24.61
N ASP A 301 30.98 8.52 24.65
CA ASP A 301 29.87 9.12 25.41
C ASP A 301 28.51 8.59 24.93
N LEU A 302 28.27 8.60 23.61
CA LEU A 302 27.05 8.03 23.03
C LEU A 302 26.89 6.55 23.39
N ARG A 303 27.97 5.77 23.22
CA ARG A 303 27.96 4.33 23.46
C ARG A 303 27.61 4.01 24.92
N GLN A 304 28.20 4.73 25.87
CA GLN A 304 27.94 4.52 27.29
C GLN A 304 26.53 4.97 27.67
N ARG A 305 26.12 6.18 27.28
CA ARG A 305 24.81 6.74 27.63
C ARG A 305 23.64 5.96 27.04
N ALA A 306 23.73 5.59 25.77
CA ALA A 306 22.70 4.81 25.09
C ALA A 306 22.87 3.28 25.29
N GLY A 307 23.92 2.83 26.00
CA GLY A 307 24.18 1.42 26.26
C GLY A 307 24.27 0.59 24.97
N LEU A 308 24.97 1.11 23.96
CA LEU A 308 25.04 0.51 22.63
C LEU A 308 26.14 -0.57 22.56
N SER A 309 25.86 -1.63 21.81
CA SER A 309 26.88 -2.62 21.49
C SER A 309 27.90 -2.04 20.51
N ARG A 310 29.11 -2.61 20.49
CA ARG A 310 30.14 -2.22 19.51
C ARG A 310 29.66 -2.40 18.07
N ALA A 311 28.90 -3.47 17.80
CA ALA A 311 28.31 -3.72 16.48
C ALA A 311 27.37 -2.58 16.04
N VAL A 312 26.53 -2.05 16.94
CA VAL A 312 25.66 -0.90 16.61
C VAL A 312 26.49 0.34 16.31
N ILE A 313 27.55 0.61 17.09
CA ILE A 313 28.45 1.74 16.82
C ILE A 313 29.13 1.60 15.46
N ASP A 314 29.57 0.40 15.08
CA ASP A 314 30.20 0.16 13.79
C ASP A 314 29.22 0.39 12.62
N VAL A 315 27.94 0.02 12.78
CA VAL A 315 26.88 0.33 11.80
C VAL A 315 26.65 1.83 11.68
N LEU A 316 26.52 2.54 12.82
CA LEU A 316 26.33 4.00 12.83
C LEU A 316 27.53 4.72 12.18
N ARG A 317 28.75 4.25 12.42
CA ARG A 317 29.97 4.77 11.79
C ARG A 317 29.95 4.52 10.28
N GLY A 318 29.62 3.30 9.84
CA GLY A 318 29.52 2.96 8.42
C GLY A 318 28.46 3.78 7.67
N ALA A 319 27.42 4.22 8.36
CA ALA A 319 26.37 5.09 7.82
C ALA A 319 26.69 6.60 7.91
N GLY A 320 27.86 6.98 8.44
CA GLY A 320 28.30 8.38 8.56
C GLY A 320 27.61 9.17 9.69
N VAL A 321 26.86 8.50 10.57
CA VAL A 321 26.12 9.15 11.68
C VAL A 321 27.07 9.80 12.69
N LEU A 322 28.28 9.24 12.82
CA LEU A 322 29.26 9.60 13.84
C LEU A 322 30.38 10.51 13.32
N ASP A 323 30.35 10.93 12.05
CA ASP A 323 31.46 11.63 11.37
C ASP A 323 31.83 12.98 12.01
N ASN A 324 30.88 13.59 12.74
CA ASN A 324 31.08 14.86 13.43
C ASN A 324 31.50 14.71 14.90
N LEU A 325 31.78 13.50 15.39
CA LEU A 325 32.18 13.23 16.78
C LEU A 325 33.65 12.79 16.87
N THR A 326 34.31 13.14 17.96
CA THR A 326 35.59 12.53 18.32
C THR A 326 35.37 11.14 18.93
N GLU A 327 36.39 10.27 18.91
CA GLU A 327 36.28 8.93 19.48
C GLU A 327 36.08 8.96 21.01
N THR A 328 36.81 9.85 21.70
CA THR A 328 36.74 10.03 23.16
C THR A 328 36.66 11.51 23.52
N ASN A 329 36.19 11.78 24.74
CA ASN A 329 36.26 13.11 25.33
C ASN A 329 37.72 13.43 25.68
N GLN A 330 38.25 14.55 25.20
CA GLN A 330 39.61 14.98 25.57
C GLN A 330 39.69 15.65 26.94
N ILE A 331 38.55 15.97 27.56
CA ILE A 331 38.46 16.56 28.90
C ILE A 331 37.32 15.87 29.66
N SER A 332 37.61 15.22 30.78
CA SER A 332 36.62 14.70 31.72
C SER A 332 36.45 15.70 32.86
N PHE A 333 35.25 16.25 33.04
CA PHE A 333 34.92 16.99 34.26
C PHE A 333 34.45 15.99 35.32
N PHE A 334 35.16 15.97 36.45
CA PHE A 334 34.79 15.24 37.66
C PHE A 334 33.64 15.92 38.40
#